data_AF-A0A7V8X146-F1
#
_entry.id   AF-A0A7V8X146-F1
#
_cell.length_a   1.000
_cell.length_b   1.000
_cell.length_c   1.000
_cell.angle_alpha   90.00
_cell.angle_beta   90.00
_cell.angle_gamma   90.00
#
_symmetry.space_group_name_H-M   'P 1'
#
loop_
_entity.id
_entity.type
_entity.pdbx_description
1 polymer ?
#
loop_
_entity_poly.entity_id
_entity_poly.type
_entity_poly.pdbx_seq_one_letter_code
_entity_poly.pdbx_strand_id
1 'polypeptide(L)'
;MVKGVERSTEPGMVHPLRDRHVVRRCAAIVVVGLVASLASLSLAAPASADQAGDEARLFQLTNESRASNGLGPLSYDPAASNVARRWAEELGRSGVLRHNPNVAAEISAQVTNQWTSLGENVGYTGTVESAQAAYMASTGHRHNILGDFNRVGIGIVRVDGRVWSTIVFLRAPAIPYSAGPITFAPFSSAAALVAQQYTDLLGRPADAGAVGGWGMALSSGQATQASMVASLVSSAELSGLVKPVARLYLAYFGRSPDVAGLYHWVSRLRAGTSLASVSESFTLSPEFLLRYGLLDNRGFVDLVYRNVLHRGADPAGAAYWGGRLSAGTISRGGVMAGFSESGEYSRGTATLVDVIVVYSALLRRAPDASGLAYWMGQLQAGAPLARLAVGLLGSSEYLRRF
;
A
#
# COMPACT_ATOMS: atom_id res chain seq x y z
N MET A 1 -55.09 44.27 32.19
CA MET A 1 -54.83 44.86 33.53
C MET A 1 -53.33 45.13 33.62
N VAL A 2 -52.89 46.29 33.14
CA VAL A 2 -52.51 47.47 33.93
C VAL A 2 -51.20 47.27 34.72
N LYS A 3 -50.18 48.03 34.30
CA LYS A 3 -49.18 48.85 35.08
C LYS A 3 -48.79 48.31 36.46
N GLY A 4 -47.53 48.12 36.82
CA GLY A 4 -46.39 49.03 36.68
C GLY A 4 -46.22 49.84 37.99
N VAL A 5 -45.07 49.73 38.67
CA VAL A 5 -44.58 50.61 39.77
C VAL A 5 -43.04 50.45 39.79
N GLU A 6 -42.27 51.38 39.20
CA GLU A 6 -41.67 52.61 39.75
C GLU A 6 -40.37 52.38 40.57
N ARG A 7 -39.22 52.87 40.05
CA ARG A 7 -38.46 54.10 40.45
C ARG A 7 -37.50 53.82 41.61
N SER A 8 -36.33 54.41 41.80
CA SER A 8 -35.52 55.54 41.25
C SER A 8 -34.21 55.48 42.09
N THR A 9 -33.02 55.90 41.67
CA THR A 9 -32.54 57.28 41.51
C THR A 9 -31.07 57.28 41.03
N GLU A 10 -30.76 58.16 40.09
CA GLU A 10 -29.43 58.60 39.58
C GLU A 10 -28.63 59.48 40.61
N PRO A 11 -27.59 60.26 40.22
CA PRO A 11 -26.28 59.97 39.60
C PRO A 11 -25.11 60.69 40.32
N GLY A 12 -23.85 60.54 39.84
CA GLY A 12 -22.77 61.43 40.27
C GLY A 12 -21.42 61.20 39.56
N MET A 13 -21.12 62.07 38.60
CA MET A 13 -19.85 62.18 37.85
C MET A 13 -18.63 62.49 38.74
N VAL A 14 -17.41 62.18 38.25
CA VAL A 14 -16.32 63.15 37.92
C VAL A 14 -15.03 62.37 37.60
N HIS A 15 -14.45 62.63 36.42
CA HIS A 15 -13.06 62.36 36.07
C HIS A 15 -12.25 63.68 36.17
N PRO A 16 -10.95 63.67 36.51
CA PRO A 16 -9.94 63.75 35.44
C PRO A 16 -8.53 63.16 35.71
N LEU A 17 -7.94 62.69 34.60
CA LEU A 17 -6.57 62.86 34.06
C LEU A 17 -5.27 62.51 34.83
N ARG A 18 -4.52 61.59 34.19
CA ARG A 18 -3.06 61.55 33.88
C ARG A 18 -2.06 61.55 35.04
N ASP A 19 -0.96 60.79 35.05
CA ASP A 19 -0.33 59.85 34.13
C ASP A 19 0.83 59.17 34.89
N ARG A 20 1.37 58.08 34.31
CA ARG A 20 2.75 57.57 34.44
C ARG A 20 3.17 56.51 35.49
N HIS A 21 3.52 55.36 34.90
CA HIS A 21 4.69 54.46 35.13
C HIS A 21 4.52 53.17 35.96
N VAL A 22 4.16 52.09 35.24
CA VAL A 22 4.78 50.74 35.13
C VAL A 22 5.29 50.11 36.45
N VAL A 23 4.83 48.91 36.86
CA VAL A 23 5.53 47.63 36.63
C VAL A 23 4.65 46.40 36.99
N ARG A 24 4.55 45.49 36.00
CA ARG A 24 4.44 44.00 35.97
C ARG A 24 3.19 43.23 36.43
N ARG A 25 2.94 42.17 35.63
CA ARG A 25 1.76 41.30 35.42
C ARG A 25 2.04 39.87 35.89
N CYS A 26 0.97 39.08 36.06
CA CYS A 26 0.76 37.69 35.57
C CYS A 26 -0.75 37.37 35.74
N ALA A 27 -1.62 37.56 34.73
CA ALA A 27 -1.98 36.66 33.62
C ALA A 27 -2.92 35.50 34.01
N ALA A 28 -4.23 35.67 33.70
CA ALA A 28 -5.28 34.65 33.77
C ALA A 28 -5.83 34.37 32.35
N ILE A 29 -6.13 33.09 32.10
CA ILE A 29 -6.52 32.50 30.80
C ILE A 29 -8.02 32.70 30.55
N VAL A 30 -8.38 33.14 29.33
CA VAL A 30 -9.76 33.19 28.83
C VAL A 30 -9.94 32.10 27.77
N VAL A 31 -10.99 31.29 27.92
CA VAL A 31 -11.44 30.29 26.94
C VAL A 31 -12.55 30.92 26.07
N VAL A 32 -12.36 30.92 24.75
CA VAL A 32 -13.41 31.24 23.76
C VAL A 32 -13.69 29.98 22.97
N GLY A 33 -14.95 29.54 22.97
CA GLY A 33 -15.45 28.41 22.19
C GLY A 33 -15.69 28.80 20.73
N LEU A 34 -15.21 27.97 19.80
CA LEU A 34 -15.52 28.06 18.38
C LEU A 34 -16.10 26.72 17.91
N VAL A 35 -17.36 26.75 17.47
CA VAL A 35 -17.99 25.65 16.73
C VAL A 35 -17.50 25.74 15.29
N ALA A 36 -16.63 24.82 14.88
CA ALA A 36 -16.20 24.67 13.49
C ALA A 36 -16.97 23.52 12.85
N SER A 37 -17.93 23.86 11.99
CA SER A 37 -18.54 22.97 11.02
C SER A 37 -17.47 22.38 10.10
N LEU A 38 -17.22 21.07 10.17
CA LEU A 38 -16.41 20.35 9.19
C LEU A 38 -17.16 20.31 7.86
N ALA A 39 -16.85 21.24 6.96
CA ALA A 39 -16.99 20.97 5.55
C ALA A 39 -15.92 19.94 5.18
N SER A 40 -16.34 18.74 4.85
CA SER A 40 -15.48 17.72 4.24
C SER A 40 -14.95 18.29 2.92
N LEU A 41 -13.74 18.84 2.91
CA LEU A 41 -13.00 18.99 1.66
C LEU A 41 -12.66 17.57 1.19
N SER A 42 -13.51 17.03 0.31
CA SER A 42 -13.12 15.95 -0.57
C SER A 42 -12.02 16.49 -1.46
N LEU A 43 -10.76 16.21 -1.13
CA LEU A 43 -9.68 16.30 -2.09
C LEU A 43 -9.99 15.24 -3.15
N ALA A 44 -10.59 15.67 -4.28
CA ALA A 44 -10.65 14.85 -5.47
C ALA A 44 -9.21 14.37 -5.75
N ALA A 45 -9.01 13.04 -5.85
CA ALA A 45 -7.79 12.54 -6.44
C ALA A 45 -7.62 13.26 -7.80
N PRO A 46 -6.44 13.83 -8.10
CA PRO A 46 -6.33 14.71 -9.23
C PRO A 46 -6.54 13.87 -10.49
N ALA A 47 -7.25 14.40 -11.47
CA ALA A 47 -7.53 13.77 -12.76
C ALA A 47 -6.30 13.14 -13.47
N SER A 48 -5.07 13.51 -13.06
CA SER A 48 -3.80 12.99 -13.54
C SER A 48 -3.52 11.52 -13.20
N ALA A 49 -4.09 10.98 -12.11
CA ALA A 49 -3.83 9.59 -11.72
C ALA A 49 -4.65 8.57 -12.54
N ASP A 50 -5.93 8.89 -12.78
CA ASP A 50 -6.81 8.12 -13.68
C ASP A 50 -6.31 8.20 -15.14
N GLN A 51 -5.81 9.38 -15.55
CA GLN A 51 -5.22 9.60 -16.86
C GLN A 51 -4.02 8.68 -17.13
N ALA A 52 -3.10 8.55 -16.17
CA ALA A 52 -1.93 7.66 -16.29
C ALA A 52 -2.34 6.17 -16.34
N GLY A 53 -3.34 5.78 -15.56
CA GLY A 53 -3.91 4.43 -15.60
C GLY A 53 -4.61 4.11 -16.94
N ASP A 54 -5.36 5.06 -17.48
CA ASP A 54 -6.01 4.93 -18.78
C ASP A 54 -5.00 4.84 -19.94
N GLU A 55 -3.94 5.68 -19.93
CA GLU A 55 -2.86 5.64 -20.93
C GLU A 55 -2.18 4.26 -20.94
N ALA A 56 -1.98 3.67 -19.75
CA ALA A 56 -1.41 2.34 -19.60
C ALA A 56 -2.31 1.27 -20.19
N ARG A 57 -3.60 1.37 -19.86
CA ARG A 57 -4.59 0.43 -20.33
C ARG A 57 -4.69 0.46 -21.86
N LEU A 58 -4.68 1.64 -22.46
CA LEU A 58 -4.74 1.78 -23.92
C LEU A 58 -3.45 1.29 -24.60
N PHE A 59 -2.28 1.49 -23.98
CA PHE A 59 -1.01 0.93 -24.46
C PHE A 59 -1.04 -0.60 -24.47
N GLN A 60 -1.48 -1.20 -23.36
CA GLN A 60 -1.63 -2.64 -23.24
C GLN A 60 -2.57 -3.18 -24.33
N LEU A 61 -3.78 -2.63 -24.44
CA LEU A 61 -4.78 -3.05 -25.42
C LEU A 61 -4.30 -2.88 -26.88
N THR A 62 -3.53 -1.82 -27.17
CA THR A 62 -2.90 -1.60 -28.48
C THR A 62 -1.93 -2.73 -28.81
N ASN A 63 -1.05 -3.07 -27.86
CA ASN A 63 -0.07 -4.15 -28.06
C ASN A 63 -0.70 -5.55 -28.03
N GLU A 64 -1.78 -5.77 -27.28
CA GLU A 64 -2.59 -7.00 -27.35
C GLU A 64 -3.19 -7.16 -28.75
N SER A 65 -3.76 -6.08 -29.32
CA SER A 65 -4.30 -6.10 -30.68
C SER A 65 -3.23 -6.42 -31.72
N ARG A 66 -2.02 -5.89 -31.56
CA ARG A 66 -0.86 -6.23 -32.42
C ARG A 66 -0.46 -7.69 -32.28
N ALA A 67 -0.34 -8.18 -31.05
CA ALA A 67 0.01 -9.57 -30.77
C ALA A 67 -1.02 -10.56 -31.35
N SER A 68 -2.32 -10.27 -31.20
CA SER A 68 -3.40 -11.06 -31.82
C SER A 68 -3.36 -11.08 -33.35
N ASN A 69 -2.66 -10.14 -33.97
CA ASN A 69 -2.42 -10.08 -35.41
C ASN A 69 -0.99 -10.50 -35.80
N GLY A 70 -0.26 -11.17 -34.90
CA GLY A 70 1.07 -11.72 -35.18
C GLY A 70 2.20 -10.69 -35.25
N LEU A 71 1.98 -9.47 -34.76
CA LEU A 71 2.97 -8.39 -34.77
C LEU A 71 3.70 -8.28 -33.43
N GLY A 72 4.95 -7.82 -33.48
CA GLY A 72 5.73 -7.46 -32.30
C GLY A 72 5.17 -6.21 -31.59
N PRO A 73 5.45 -6.06 -30.28
CA PRO A 73 4.94 -4.94 -29.51
C PRO A 73 5.64 -3.63 -29.90
N LEU A 74 4.92 -2.52 -29.74
CA LEU A 74 5.47 -1.17 -29.77
C LEU A 74 6.12 -0.86 -28.42
N SER A 75 7.26 -0.19 -28.44
CA SER A 75 7.88 0.36 -27.24
C SER A 75 7.20 1.67 -26.83
N TYR A 76 6.83 1.79 -25.56
CA TYR A 76 6.27 3.05 -25.04
C TYR A 76 7.31 4.18 -25.06
N ASP A 77 6.92 5.31 -25.61
CA ASP A 77 7.75 6.50 -25.75
C ASP A 77 7.17 7.66 -24.89
N PRO A 78 7.82 8.00 -23.77
CA PRO A 78 7.31 9.03 -22.87
C PRO A 78 7.29 10.42 -23.49
N ALA A 79 8.23 10.73 -24.39
CA ALA A 79 8.29 12.05 -25.04
C ALA A 79 7.17 12.18 -26.09
N ALA A 80 6.93 11.13 -26.89
CA ALA A 80 5.78 11.11 -27.80
C ALA A 80 4.44 11.13 -27.05
N SER A 81 4.37 10.48 -25.88
CA SER A 81 3.17 10.52 -25.03
C SER A 81 2.88 11.92 -24.50
N ASN A 82 3.90 12.73 -24.22
CA ASN A 82 3.68 14.14 -23.86
C ASN A 82 3.08 14.96 -25.01
N VAL A 83 3.50 14.70 -26.26
CA VAL A 83 2.90 15.29 -27.46
C VAL A 83 1.43 14.86 -27.59
N ALA A 84 1.17 13.56 -27.48
CA ALA A 84 -0.17 13.00 -27.56
C ALA A 84 -1.11 13.55 -26.47
N ARG A 85 -0.61 13.69 -25.23
CA ARG A 85 -1.38 14.19 -24.09
C ARG A 85 -1.81 15.64 -24.27
N ARG A 86 -0.90 16.52 -24.69
CA ARG A 86 -1.24 17.91 -25.00
C ARG A 86 -2.31 18.00 -26.09
N TRP A 87 -2.25 17.11 -27.09
CA TRP A 87 -3.28 17.09 -28.12
C TRP A 87 -4.61 16.56 -27.59
N ALA A 88 -4.61 15.49 -26.79
CA ALA A 88 -5.83 14.98 -26.16
C ALA A 88 -6.50 16.06 -25.28
N GLU A 89 -5.72 16.83 -24.52
CA GLU A 89 -6.18 18.00 -23.75
C GLU A 89 -6.83 19.06 -24.65
N GLU A 90 -6.24 19.38 -25.80
CA GLU A 90 -6.82 20.31 -26.77
C GLU A 90 -8.14 19.80 -27.36
N LEU A 91 -8.22 18.50 -27.68
CA LEU A 91 -9.46 17.88 -28.15
C LEU A 91 -10.55 17.93 -27.07
N GLY A 92 -10.21 17.58 -25.83
CA GLY A 92 -11.12 17.64 -24.70
C GLY A 92 -11.61 19.05 -24.40
N ARG A 93 -10.69 20.03 -24.42
CA ARG A 93 -10.98 21.45 -24.15
C ARG A 93 -11.81 22.10 -25.25
N SER A 94 -11.51 21.80 -26.52
CA SER A 94 -12.23 22.39 -27.66
C SER A 94 -13.52 21.66 -27.99
N GLY A 95 -13.65 20.39 -27.61
CA GLY A 95 -14.78 19.53 -27.97
C GLY A 95 -14.80 19.14 -29.45
N VAL A 96 -13.75 19.46 -30.22
CA VAL A 96 -13.69 19.25 -31.68
C VAL A 96 -12.69 18.16 -32.00
N LEU A 97 -13.18 17.04 -32.55
CA LEU A 97 -12.34 15.94 -33.02
C LEU A 97 -11.60 16.33 -34.31
N ARG A 98 -10.27 16.39 -34.24
CA ARG A 98 -9.39 16.68 -35.38
C ARG A 98 -7.97 16.15 -35.14
N HIS A 99 -7.23 15.92 -36.21
CA HIS A 99 -5.82 15.55 -36.14
C HIS A 99 -4.94 16.72 -35.69
N ASN A 100 -3.80 16.42 -35.07
CA ASN A 100 -2.81 17.41 -34.70
C ASN A 100 -2.09 17.94 -35.95
N PRO A 101 -2.27 19.23 -36.31
CA PRO A 101 -1.64 19.77 -37.51
C PRO A 101 -0.12 19.87 -37.38
N ASN A 102 0.43 19.80 -36.16
CA ASN A 102 1.84 20.02 -35.86
C ASN A 102 2.56 18.75 -35.39
N VAL A 103 1.92 17.58 -35.39
CA VAL A 103 2.50 16.35 -34.79
C VAL A 103 3.88 16.03 -35.36
N ALA A 104 4.10 16.19 -36.66
CA ALA A 104 5.40 15.95 -37.28
C ALA A 104 6.49 16.92 -36.78
N ALA A 105 6.15 18.21 -36.63
CA ALA A 105 7.07 19.21 -36.11
C ALA A 105 7.37 18.99 -34.62
N GLU A 106 6.35 18.67 -33.83
CA GLU A 106 6.51 18.38 -32.40
C GLU A 106 7.33 17.12 -32.15
N ILE A 107 7.08 16.03 -32.88
CA ILE A 107 7.88 14.80 -32.76
C ILE A 107 9.34 15.05 -33.15
N SER A 108 9.57 15.78 -34.25
CA SER A 108 10.91 16.13 -34.70
C SER A 108 11.67 16.97 -33.67
N ALA A 109 10.98 17.88 -32.99
CA ALA A 109 11.58 18.79 -32.01
C ALA A 109 11.74 18.16 -30.61
N GLN A 110 10.82 17.31 -30.18
CA GLN A 110 10.70 16.88 -28.78
C GLN A 110 11.04 15.40 -28.54
N VAL A 111 11.04 14.58 -29.59
CA VAL A 111 11.24 13.13 -29.48
C VAL A 111 12.48 12.69 -30.24
N THR A 112 12.49 12.89 -31.55
CA THR A 112 13.60 12.57 -32.44
C THR A 112 13.33 13.12 -33.83
N ASN A 113 14.37 13.56 -34.55
CA ASN A 113 14.28 13.93 -35.97
C ASN A 113 14.66 12.76 -36.91
N GLN A 114 14.88 11.56 -36.37
CA GLN A 114 15.31 10.37 -37.13
C GLN A 114 14.16 9.39 -37.44
N TRP A 115 12.91 9.83 -37.30
CA TRP A 115 11.77 8.99 -37.64
C TRP A 115 11.63 8.86 -39.16
N THR A 116 11.13 7.72 -39.63
CA THR A 116 10.90 7.42 -41.06
C THR A 116 9.42 7.25 -41.39
N SER A 117 8.57 7.05 -40.38
CA SER A 117 7.12 7.03 -40.55
C SER A 117 6.43 7.53 -39.28
N LEU A 118 5.29 8.19 -39.46
CA LEU A 118 4.48 8.76 -38.39
C LEU A 118 3.00 8.49 -38.67
N GLY A 119 2.24 8.15 -37.64
CA GLY A 119 0.78 7.96 -37.70
C GLY A 119 0.10 8.53 -36.45
N GLU A 120 -1.17 8.91 -36.58
CA GLU A 120 -1.97 9.40 -35.46
C GLU A 120 -3.37 8.80 -35.50
N ASN A 121 -3.83 8.30 -34.35
CA ASN A 121 -5.25 8.04 -34.10
C ASN A 121 -5.75 9.04 -33.06
N VAL A 122 -6.92 9.63 -33.31
CA VAL A 122 -7.62 10.49 -32.36
C VAL A 122 -9.07 10.04 -32.24
N GLY A 123 -9.67 10.22 -31.07
CA GLY A 123 -11.03 9.76 -30.83
C GLY A 123 -11.54 10.09 -29.44
N TYR A 124 -12.85 10.00 -29.27
CA TYR A 124 -13.49 10.05 -27.96
C TYR A 124 -14.55 8.97 -27.79
N THR A 125 -14.63 8.41 -26.59
CA THR A 125 -15.61 7.37 -26.23
C THR A 125 -15.96 7.44 -24.74
N GLY A 126 -16.69 6.45 -24.19
CA GLY A 126 -16.99 6.38 -22.76
C GLY A 126 -15.90 5.73 -21.91
N THR A 127 -15.14 4.79 -22.47
CA THR A 127 -14.06 4.07 -21.77
C THR A 127 -12.89 3.79 -22.69
N VAL A 128 -11.72 3.51 -22.11
CA VAL A 128 -10.52 3.11 -22.87
C VAL A 128 -10.76 1.86 -23.71
N GLU A 129 -11.47 0.86 -23.17
CA GLU A 129 -11.84 -0.36 -23.90
C GLU A 129 -12.71 -0.05 -25.12
N SER A 130 -13.68 0.85 -24.97
CA SER A 130 -14.53 1.26 -26.09
C SER A 130 -13.76 2.08 -27.13
N ALA A 131 -12.76 2.86 -26.72
CA ALA A 131 -11.84 3.55 -27.63
C ALA A 131 -11.03 2.55 -28.46
N GLN A 132 -10.40 1.57 -27.81
CA GLN A 132 -9.64 0.54 -28.53
C GLN A 132 -10.54 -0.23 -29.50
N ALA A 133 -11.72 -0.67 -29.05
CA ALA A 133 -12.65 -1.40 -29.90
C ALA A 133 -13.07 -0.57 -31.12
N ALA A 134 -13.34 0.73 -30.94
CA ALA A 134 -13.67 1.65 -32.02
C ALA A 134 -12.50 1.85 -33.00
N TYR A 135 -11.26 1.99 -32.50
CA TYR A 135 -10.08 2.07 -33.35
C TYR A 135 -9.87 0.80 -34.15
N MET A 136 -9.99 -0.36 -33.50
CA MET A 136 -9.86 -1.64 -34.17
C MET A 136 -11.05 -1.95 -35.07
N ALA A 137 -12.21 -1.31 -34.94
CA ALA A 137 -13.32 -1.45 -35.88
C ALA A 137 -13.16 -0.58 -37.15
N SER A 138 -12.46 0.56 -37.04
CA SER A 138 -12.20 1.48 -38.15
C SER A 138 -11.00 1.04 -39.00
N THR A 139 -11.19 0.91 -40.32
CA THR A 139 -10.11 0.53 -41.25
C THR A 139 -8.88 1.45 -41.14
N GLY A 140 -9.08 2.77 -41.08
CA GLY A 140 -7.99 3.75 -41.01
C GLY A 140 -7.23 3.68 -39.68
N HIS A 141 -7.94 3.62 -38.55
CA HIS A 141 -7.30 3.56 -37.23
C HIS A 141 -6.60 2.20 -36.99
N ARG A 142 -7.23 1.11 -37.43
CA ARG A 142 -6.65 -0.24 -37.39
C ARG A 142 -5.36 -0.31 -38.19
N HIS A 143 -5.30 0.33 -39.36
CA HIS A 143 -4.07 0.41 -40.17
C HIS A 143 -2.92 1.04 -39.40
N ASN A 144 -3.16 2.09 -38.60
CA ASN A 144 -2.11 2.67 -37.75
C ASN A 144 -1.67 1.71 -36.62
N ILE A 145 -2.61 1.08 -35.92
CA ILE A 145 -2.31 0.14 -34.83
C ILE A 145 -1.50 -1.07 -35.32
N LEU A 146 -1.85 -1.60 -36.49
CA LEU A 146 -1.19 -2.76 -37.10
C LEU A 146 -0.08 -2.39 -38.09
N GLY A 147 0.26 -1.11 -38.21
CA GLY A 147 1.28 -0.63 -39.13
C GLY A 147 2.71 -0.98 -38.69
N ASP A 148 3.67 -0.74 -39.58
CA ASP A 148 5.11 -1.00 -39.38
C ASP A 148 5.80 0.04 -38.48
N PHE A 149 5.24 0.26 -37.29
CA PHE A 149 5.80 1.13 -36.26
C PHE A 149 6.54 0.30 -35.20
N ASN A 150 7.44 0.95 -34.47
CA ASN A 150 8.17 0.32 -33.36
C ASN A 150 8.09 1.10 -32.04
N ARG A 151 7.55 2.32 -32.06
CA ARG A 151 7.33 3.16 -30.87
C ARG A 151 5.92 3.73 -30.87
N VAL A 152 5.39 4.02 -29.68
CA VAL A 152 4.09 4.63 -29.51
C VAL A 152 4.07 5.61 -28.34
N GLY A 153 3.42 6.76 -28.54
CA GLY A 153 3.03 7.68 -27.49
C GLY A 153 1.51 7.69 -27.33
N ILE A 154 1.01 7.70 -26.10
CA ILE A 154 -0.43 7.71 -25.81
C ILE A 154 -0.75 8.86 -24.86
N GLY A 155 -1.78 9.62 -25.22
CA GLY A 155 -2.34 10.68 -24.40
C GLY A 155 -3.83 10.48 -24.23
N ILE A 156 -4.32 10.60 -23.00
CA ILE A 156 -5.75 10.53 -22.69
C ILE A 156 -6.14 11.75 -21.87
N VAL A 157 -7.38 12.22 -21.96
CA VAL A 157 -7.97 13.15 -20.98
C VAL A 157 -9.44 12.82 -20.79
N ARG A 158 -9.96 13.01 -19.57
CA ARG A 158 -11.40 12.89 -19.28
C ARG A 158 -12.04 14.26 -19.16
N VAL A 159 -13.01 14.53 -20.03
CA VAL A 159 -13.81 15.77 -20.02
C VAL A 159 -15.27 15.40 -20.20
N ASP A 160 -16.14 15.86 -19.31
CA ASP A 160 -17.59 15.63 -19.34
C ASP A 160 -18.00 14.16 -19.51
N GLY A 161 -17.34 13.27 -18.77
CA GLY A 161 -17.59 11.82 -18.80
C GLY A 161 -17.11 11.12 -20.07
N ARG A 162 -16.42 11.81 -20.99
CA ARG A 162 -15.82 11.23 -22.19
C ARG A 162 -14.32 11.06 -22.02
N VAL A 163 -13.80 9.95 -22.52
CA VAL A 163 -12.37 9.69 -22.70
C VAL A 163 -11.97 10.22 -24.07
N TRP A 164 -11.24 11.32 -24.11
CA TRP A 164 -10.56 11.81 -25.32
C TRP A 164 -9.18 11.18 -25.38
N SER A 165 -8.79 10.68 -26.54
CA SER A 165 -7.53 9.95 -26.71
C SER A 165 -6.83 10.34 -27.99
N THR A 166 -5.50 10.39 -27.91
CA THR A 166 -4.57 10.57 -29.02
C THR A 166 -3.50 9.47 -28.91
N ILE A 167 -3.24 8.76 -29.99
CA ILE A 167 -2.16 7.77 -30.10
C ILE A 167 -1.25 8.20 -31.25
N VAL A 168 0.02 8.43 -30.93
CA VAL A 168 1.06 8.76 -31.92
C VAL A 168 1.94 7.55 -32.13
N PHE A 169 1.98 7.06 -33.37
CA PHE A 169 2.82 5.95 -33.79
C PHE A 169 4.01 6.47 -34.56
N LEU A 170 5.21 5.93 -34.30
CA LEU A 170 6.39 6.29 -35.07
C LEU A 170 7.29 5.09 -35.34
N ARG A 171 7.90 5.10 -36.53
CA ARG A 171 9.03 4.24 -36.89
C ARG A 171 10.28 5.08 -36.79
N ALA A 172 11.15 4.76 -35.84
CA ALA A 172 12.34 5.53 -35.53
C ALA A 172 13.42 4.60 -34.95
N PRO A 173 14.64 5.06 -34.63
CA PRO A 173 15.61 4.26 -33.89
C PRO A 173 14.98 3.62 -32.65
N ALA A 174 15.25 2.33 -32.48
CA ALA A 174 14.67 1.56 -31.39
C ALA A 174 15.11 2.14 -30.03
N ILE A 175 14.15 2.24 -29.13
CA ILE A 175 14.39 2.46 -27.69
C ILE A 175 14.25 1.12 -26.97
N PRO A 176 14.85 0.95 -25.77
CA PRO A 176 14.55 -0.20 -24.93
C PRO A 176 13.03 -0.39 -24.80
N TYR A 177 12.57 -1.64 -24.86
CA TYR A 177 11.17 -1.94 -24.66
C TYR A 177 10.70 -1.40 -23.31
N SER A 178 9.66 -0.57 -23.33
CA SER A 178 9.01 0.00 -22.16
C SER A 178 7.55 -0.43 -22.18
N ALA A 179 7.09 -1.07 -21.10
CA ALA A 179 5.80 -1.77 -21.00
C ALA A 179 4.58 -0.85 -20.80
N GLY A 180 4.71 0.46 -21.06
CA GLY A 180 3.65 1.45 -20.81
C GLY A 180 3.61 1.94 -19.36
N PRO A 181 2.70 2.87 -19.03
CA PRO A 181 2.57 3.34 -17.65
C PRO A 181 2.19 2.20 -16.70
N ILE A 182 2.75 2.23 -15.50
CA ILE A 182 2.57 1.17 -14.51
C ILE A 182 1.21 1.38 -13.83
N THR A 183 0.29 0.42 -13.98
CA THR A 183 -1.01 0.46 -13.29
C THR A 183 -0.88 -0.04 -11.86
N PHE A 184 -1.53 0.64 -10.92
CA PHE A 184 -1.58 0.25 -9.50
C PHE A 184 -2.94 -0.28 -9.08
N ALA A 185 -3.81 -0.67 -10.02
CA ALA A 185 -5.13 -1.21 -9.72
C ALA A 185 -5.06 -2.31 -8.64
N PRO A 186 -5.97 -2.29 -7.65
CA PRO A 186 -7.16 -1.44 -7.54
C PRO A 186 -6.90 -0.03 -6.98
N PHE A 187 -5.64 0.33 -6.73
CA PHE A 187 -5.26 1.63 -6.20
C PHE A 187 -5.16 2.69 -7.30
N SER A 188 -5.63 3.90 -6.98
CA SER A 188 -5.58 5.05 -7.89
C SER A 188 -4.15 5.55 -8.16
N SER A 189 -3.15 5.17 -7.35
CA SER A 189 -1.77 5.61 -7.54
C SER A 189 -0.75 4.70 -6.84
N ALA A 190 0.53 4.87 -7.17
CA ALA A 190 1.64 4.25 -6.45
C ALA A 190 1.62 4.62 -4.96
N ALA A 191 1.35 5.89 -4.65
CA ALA A 191 1.27 6.39 -3.27
C ALA A 191 0.16 5.69 -2.46
N ALA A 192 -1.02 5.48 -3.07
CA ALA A 192 -2.12 4.77 -2.46
C ALA A 192 -1.78 3.29 -2.21
N LEU A 193 -1.14 2.62 -3.18
CA LEU A 193 -0.62 1.27 -3.00
C LEU A 193 0.38 1.21 -1.84
N VAL A 194 1.35 2.13 -1.77
CA VAL A 194 2.36 2.19 -0.70
C VAL A 194 1.69 2.35 0.66
N ALA A 195 0.78 3.32 0.79
CA ALA A 195 0.05 3.55 2.03
C ALA A 195 -0.72 2.30 2.48
N GLN A 196 -1.34 1.58 1.53
CA GLN A 196 -2.03 0.34 1.82
C GLN A 196 -1.07 -0.76 2.26
N GLN A 197 0.07 -0.95 1.58
CA GLN A 197 1.02 -2.03 1.95
C GLN A 197 1.66 -1.82 3.32
N TYR A 198 1.93 -0.57 3.72
CA TYR A 198 2.39 -0.28 5.08
C TYR A 198 1.31 -0.64 6.12
N THR A 199 0.04 -0.33 5.82
CA THR A 199 -1.07 -0.69 6.70
C THR A 199 -1.23 -2.21 6.77
N ASP A 200 -1.22 -2.90 5.63
CA ASP A 200 -1.38 -4.36 5.54
C ASP A 200 -0.22 -5.11 6.23
N LEU A 201 1.03 -4.74 5.97
CA LEU A 201 2.20 -5.51 6.45
C LEU A 201 2.70 -5.07 7.82
N LEU A 202 2.65 -3.77 8.12
CA LEU A 202 3.21 -3.21 9.36
C LEU A 202 2.14 -2.81 10.37
N GLY A 203 0.86 -2.79 10.00
CA GLY A 203 -0.22 -2.37 10.90
C GLY A 203 -0.10 -0.90 11.32
N ARG A 204 0.44 -0.04 10.45
CA ARG A 204 0.50 1.41 10.65
C ARG A 204 0.49 2.16 9.31
N PRO A 205 0.13 3.45 9.30
CA PRO A 205 0.30 4.30 8.12
C PRO A 205 1.78 4.43 7.69
N ALA A 206 1.99 4.58 6.39
CA ALA A 206 3.27 5.03 5.84
C ALA A 206 3.51 6.51 6.20
N ASP A 207 4.76 6.86 6.49
CA ASP A 207 5.16 8.27 6.59
C ASP A 207 5.36 8.88 5.19
N ALA A 208 5.42 10.21 5.12
CA ALA A 208 5.54 10.94 3.85
C ALA A 208 6.82 10.59 3.07
N GLY A 209 7.92 10.27 3.77
CA GLY A 209 9.18 9.86 3.14
C GLY A 209 9.05 8.50 2.45
N ALA A 210 8.43 7.53 3.12
CA ALA A 210 8.12 6.22 2.57
C ALA A 210 7.19 6.32 1.34
N VAL A 211 6.11 7.10 1.44
CA VAL A 211 5.17 7.32 0.33
C VAL A 211 5.87 7.96 -0.87
N GLY A 212 6.68 8.99 -0.65
CA GLY A 212 7.43 9.67 -1.72
C GLY A 212 8.49 8.76 -2.36
N GLY A 213 9.32 8.12 -1.54
CA GLY A 213 10.41 7.26 -2.02
C GLY A 213 9.92 6.06 -2.81
N TRP A 214 9.02 5.26 -2.23
CA TRP A 214 8.46 4.11 -2.93
C TRP A 214 7.54 4.52 -4.07
N GLY A 215 6.76 5.59 -3.90
CA GLY A 215 5.89 6.11 -4.95
C GLY A 215 6.66 6.46 -6.22
N MET A 216 7.81 7.14 -6.09
CA MET A 216 8.70 7.43 -7.21
C MET A 216 9.34 6.18 -7.79
N ALA A 217 9.85 5.26 -6.96
CA ALA A 217 10.50 4.03 -7.43
C ALA A 217 9.51 3.14 -8.23
N LEU A 218 8.27 3.05 -7.77
CA LEU A 218 7.20 2.32 -8.45
C LEU A 218 6.74 3.00 -9.74
N SER A 219 6.55 4.31 -9.72
CA SER A 219 6.05 5.05 -10.90
C SER A 219 7.10 5.16 -12.02
N SER A 220 8.39 5.09 -11.67
CA SER A 220 9.52 5.09 -12.61
C SER A 220 9.95 3.70 -13.07
N GLY A 221 9.35 2.63 -12.54
CA GLY A 221 9.73 1.24 -12.85
C GLY A 221 11.05 0.77 -12.23
N GLN A 222 11.69 1.58 -11.37
CA GLN A 222 12.89 1.17 -10.62
C GLN A 222 12.58 0.07 -9.59
N ALA A 223 11.33 0.00 -9.11
CA ALA A 223 10.83 -1.05 -8.24
C ALA A 223 9.51 -1.60 -8.80
N THR A 224 9.24 -2.87 -8.48
CA THR A 224 7.94 -3.51 -8.70
C THR A 224 7.12 -3.49 -7.40
N GLN A 225 5.80 -3.64 -7.50
CA GLN A 225 4.94 -3.78 -6.32
C GLN A 225 5.40 -4.95 -5.43
N ALA A 226 5.80 -6.06 -6.05
CA ALA A 226 6.27 -7.26 -5.36
C ALA A 226 7.64 -7.08 -4.71
N SER A 227 8.58 -6.36 -5.34
CA SER A 227 9.87 -6.08 -4.71
C SER A 227 9.71 -5.13 -3.52
N MET A 228 8.79 -4.17 -3.59
CA MET A 228 8.45 -3.34 -2.43
C MET A 228 7.88 -4.17 -1.28
N VAL A 229 6.90 -5.04 -1.54
CA VAL A 229 6.35 -5.94 -0.50
C VAL A 229 7.45 -6.82 0.09
N ALA A 230 8.32 -7.41 -0.75
CA ALA A 230 9.44 -8.21 -0.28
C ALA A 230 10.42 -7.39 0.59
N SER A 231 10.71 -6.14 0.22
CA SER A 231 11.51 -5.23 1.03
C SER A 231 10.86 -4.91 2.38
N LEU A 232 9.55 -4.70 2.44
CA LEU A 232 8.82 -4.47 3.69
C LEU A 232 8.85 -5.72 4.59
N VAL A 233 8.69 -6.92 4.03
CA VAL A 233 8.75 -8.18 4.79
C VAL A 233 10.14 -8.47 5.36
N SER A 234 11.19 -8.04 4.65
CA SER A 234 12.58 -8.16 5.11
C SER A 234 13.02 -6.97 5.98
N SER A 235 12.14 -6.00 6.25
CA SER A 235 12.50 -4.82 7.04
C SER A 235 12.77 -5.16 8.50
N ALA A 236 13.60 -4.34 9.16
CA ALA A 236 13.86 -4.46 10.59
C ALA A 236 12.59 -4.30 11.44
N GLU A 237 11.66 -3.43 11.01
CA GLU A 237 10.38 -3.24 11.72
C GLU A 237 9.52 -4.50 11.66
N LEU A 238 9.33 -5.09 10.47
CA LEU A 238 8.52 -6.30 10.34
C LEU A 238 9.19 -7.47 11.08
N SER A 239 10.52 -7.59 10.97
CA SER A 239 11.30 -8.63 11.64
C SER A 239 11.33 -8.51 13.15
N GLY A 240 11.31 -7.28 13.69
CA GLY A 240 11.36 -6.99 15.12
C GLY A 240 10.01 -6.85 15.82
N LEU A 241 8.94 -6.56 15.08
CA LEU A 241 7.60 -6.33 15.64
C LEU A 241 6.56 -7.35 15.20
N VAL A 242 6.50 -7.70 13.92
CA VAL A 242 5.41 -8.53 13.37
C VAL A 242 5.73 -10.02 13.44
N LYS A 243 6.91 -10.43 12.96
CA LYS A 243 7.33 -11.85 12.96
C LYS A 243 7.39 -12.46 14.36
N PRO A 244 7.86 -11.76 15.42
CA PRO A 244 7.88 -12.32 16.77
C PRO A 244 6.48 -12.60 17.32
N VAL A 245 5.51 -11.73 17.03
CA VAL A 245 4.10 -11.97 17.43
C VAL A 245 3.57 -13.22 16.71
N ALA A 246 3.78 -13.35 15.40
CA ALA A 246 3.37 -14.54 14.66
C ALA A 246 4.02 -15.82 15.23
N ARG A 247 5.30 -15.77 15.62
CA ARG A 247 5.98 -16.89 16.30
C ARG A 247 5.38 -17.20 17.67
N LEU A 248 4.96 -16.21 18.46
CA LEU A 248 4.26 -16.49 19.72
C LEU A 248 2.95 -17.23 19.51
N TYR A 249 2.15 -16.89 18.50
CA TYR A 249 0.92 -17.64 18.18
C TYR A 249 1.24 -19.09 17.77
N LEU A 250 2.29 -19.31 16.98
CA LEU A 250 2.75 -20.66 16.63
C LEU A 250 3.23 -21.43 17.87
N ALA A 251 4.04 -20.81 18.72
CA ALA A 251 4.61 -21.43 19.91
C ALA A 251 3.56 -21.74 21.00
N TYR A 252 2.56 -20.88 21.17
CA TYR A 252 1.49 -21.12 22.14
C TYR A 252 0.38 -21.99 21.60
N PHE A 253 -0.07 -21.78 20.36
CA PHE A 253 -1.36 -22.31 19.89
C PHE A 253 -1.25 -23.16 18.64
N GLY A 254 -0.09 -23.20 17.99
CA GLY A 254 0.13 -23.97 16.76
C GLY A 254 -0.69 -23.48 15.57
N ARG A 255 -1.10 -22.20 15.58
CA ARG A 255 -1.94 -21.58 14.53
C ARG A 255 -1.45 -20.19 14.16
N SER A 256 -1.87 -19.71 13.00
CA SER A 256 -1.68 -18.33 12.59
C SER A 256 -2.49 -17.37 13.48
N PRO A 257 -1.98 -16.14 13.72
CA PRO A 257 -2.79 -15.08 14.31
C PRO A 257 -3.91 -14.67 13.34
N ASP A 258 -5.04 -14.24 13.90
CA ASP A 258 -5.95 -13.39 13.14
C ASP A 258 -5.36 -11.98 13.01
N VAL A 259 -5.82 -11.22 12.02
CA VAL A 259 -5.26 -9.91 11.68
C VAL A 259 -5.46 -8.89 12.81
N ALA A 260 -6.61 -8.90 13.46
CA ALA A 260 -6.91 -7.95 14.52
C ALA A 260 -6.01 -8.20 15.75
N GLY A 261 -5.89 -9.47 16.16
CA GLY A 261 -4.96 -9.90 17.20
C GLY A 261 -3.51 -9.59 16.87
N LEU A 262 -3.07 -9.82 15.63
CA LEU A 262 -1.71 -9.48 15.19
C LEU A 262 -1.44 -7.98 15.35
N TYR A 263 -2.31 -7.11 14.81
CA TYR A 263 -2.12 -5.67 14.90
C TYR A 263 -2.24 -5.13 16.32
N HIS A 264 -3.13 -5.70 17.13
CA HIS A 264 -3.22 -5.35 18.54
C HIS A 264 -1.86 -5.49 19.22
N TRP A 265 -1.22 -6.66 19.11
CA TRP A 265 0.07 -6.89 19.75
C TRP A 265 1.21 -6.10 19.11
N VAL A 266 1.25 -5.98 17.78
CA VAL A 266 2.25 -5.16 17.07
C VAL A 266 2.18 -3.71 17.54
N SER A 267 0.99 -3.15 17.76
CA SER A 267 0.83 -1.79 18.28
C SER A 267 1.40 -1.63 19.70
N ARG A 268 1.23 -2.65 20.55
CA ARG A 268 1.77 -2.67 21.92
C ARG A 268 3.29 -2.75 21.94
N LEU A 269 3.88 -3.59 21.08
CA LEU A 269 5.33 -3.66 20.91
C LEU A 269 5.89 -2.33 20.43
N ARG A 270 5.22 -1.70 19.44
CA ARG A 270 5.60 -0.37 18.94
C ARG A 270 5.53 0.71 20.01
N ALA A 271 4.60 0.60 20.96
CA ALA A 271 4.49 1.49 22.12
C ALA A 271 5.47 1.19 23.27
N GLY A 272 6.40 0.25 23.08
CA GLY A 272 7.45 -0.09 24.06
C GLY A 272 7.12 -1.24 24.99
N THR A 273 5.99 -1.94 24.81
CA THR A 273 5.73 -3.20 25.54
C THR A 273 6.76 -4.24 25.10
N SER A 274 7.37 -4.96 26.05
CA SER A 274 8.30 -6.03 25.72
C SER A 274 7.60 -7.25 25.12
N LEU A 275 8.29 -8.03 24.28
CA LEU A 275 7.77 -9.31 23.78
C LEU A 275 7.47 -10.29 24.92
N ALA A 276 8.26 -10.27 26.01
CA ALA A 276 8.01 -11.08 27.20
C ALA A 276 6.68 -10.71 27.88
N SER A 277 6.34 -9.42 27.95
CA SER A 277 5.07 -8.93 28.51
C SER A 277 3.87 -9.25 27.60
N VAL A 278 4.04 -9.18 26.28
CA VAL A 278 3.05 -9.66 25.32
C VAL A 278 2.82 -11.16 25.49
N SER A 279 3.90 -11.94 25.53
CA SER A 279 3.88 -13.38 25.76
C SER A 279 3.23 -13.74 27.11
N GLU A 280 3.45 -12.96 28.17
CA GLU A 280 2.78 -13.16 29.46
C GLU A 280 1.27 -12.96 29.34
N SER A 281 0.81 -12.02 28.50
CA SER A 281 -0.62 -11.85 28.28
C SER A 281 -1.27 -13.07 27.61
N PHE A 282 -0.50 -13.87 26.86
CA PHE A 282 -1.00 -15.10 26.23
C PHE A 282 -1.21 -16.19 27.28
N THR A 283 -0.34 -16.31 28.30
CA THR A 283 -0.48 -17.31 29.38
C THR A 283 -1.73 -17.09 30.22
N LEU A 284 -2.20 -15.83 30.29
CA LEU A 284 -3.39 -15.41 31.00
C LEU A 284 -4.65 -15.38 30.13
N SER A 285 -4.52 -15.68 28.84
CA SER A 285 -5.65 -15.61 27.91
C SER A 285 -6.66 -16.74 28.16
N PRO A 286 -7.96 -16.51 27.89
CA PRO A 286 -8.96 -17.57 27.90
C PRO A 286 -8.58 -18.74 26.98
N GLU A 287 -7.97 -18.47 25.83
CA GLU A 287 -7.52 -19.51 24.90
C GLU A 287 -6.46 -20.43 25.51
N PHE A 288 -5.48 -19.87 26.23
CA PHE A 288 -4.46 -20.66 26.92
C PHE A 288 -5.08 -21.54 28.02
N LEU A 289 -5.95 -20.96 28.85
CA LEU A 289 -6.62 -21.68 29.92
C LEU A 289 -7.55 -22.78 29.40
N LEU A 290 -8.28 -22.53 28.31
CA LEU A 290 -9.14 -23.53 27.66
C LEU A 290 -8.33 -24.67 27.04
N ARG A 291 -7.16 -24.36 26.46
CA ARG A 291 -6.34 -25.36 25.75
C ARG A 291 -5.49 -26.20 26.69
N TYR A 292 -4.96 -25.61 27.76
CA TYR A 292 -3.94 -26.23 28.60
C TYR A 292 -4.33 -26.36 30.07
N GLY A 293 -5.40 -25.69 30.51
CA GLY A 293 -5.78 -25.63 31.92
C GLY A 293 -4.77 -24.86 32.78
N LEU A 294 -4.86 -25.08 34.09
CA LEU A 294 -3.93 -24.52 35.06
C LEU A 294 -2.68 -25.40 35.11
N LEU A 295 -1.58 -24.89 34.56
CA LEU A 295 -0.26 -25.54 34.64
C LEU A 295 0.52 -25.00 35.83
N ASP A 296 1.24 -25.88 36.51
CA ASP A 296 2.33 -25.51 37.41
C ASP A 296 3.60 -25.14 36.59
N ASN A 297 4.68 -24.76 37.26
CA ASN A 297 5.90 -24.36 36.57
C ASN A 297 6.53 -25.51 35.78
N ARG A 298 6.47 -26.75 36.30
CA ARG A 298 7.01 -27.91 35.61
C ARG A 298 6.23 -28.20 34.32
N GLY A 299 4.90 -28.27 34.42
CA GLY A 299 4.01 -28.50 33.29
C GLY A 299 4.11 -27.40 32.23
N PHE A 300 4.29 -26.14 32.65
CA PHE A 300 4.54 -25.04 31.72
C PHE A 300 5.86 -25.21 30.96
N VAL A 301 6.96 -25.58 31.63
CA VAL A 301 8.24 -25.83 30.95
C VAL A 301 8.13 -27.00 29.98
N ASP A 302 7.49 -28.10 30.38
CA ASP A 302 7.27 -29.25 29.50
C ASP A 302 6.39 -28.89 28.28
N LEU A 303 5.45 -27.95 28.42
CA LEU A 303 4.69 -27.39 27.29
C LEU A 303 5.57 -26.59 26.35
N VAL A 304 6.42 -25.70 26.86
CA VAL A 304 7.32 -24.86 26.04
C VAL A 304 8.22 -25.75 25.19
N TYR A 305 8.84 -26.78 25.78
CA TYR A 305 9.70 -27.72 25.06
C TYR A 305 8.95 -28.48 23.96
N ARG A 306 7.74 -28.98 24.25
CA ARG A 306 6.95 -29.73 23.25
C ARG A 306 6.51 -28.86 22.08
N ASN A 307 6.05 -27.65 22.35
CA ASN A 307 5.50 -26.80 21.29
C ASN A 307 6.59 -26.14 20.45
N VAL A 308 7.72 -25.76 21.05
CA VAL A 308 8.78 -25.03 20.36
C VAL A 308 9.85 -25.98 19.81
N LEU A 309 10.30 -26.94 20.62
CA LEU A 309 11.41 -27.83 20.25
C LEU A 309 10.95 -29.22 19.79
N HIS A 310 9.64 -29.49 19.80
CA HIS A 310 9.05 -30.77 19.41
C HIS A 310 9.64 -31.97 20.17
N ARG A 311 10.06 -31.75 21.42
CA ARG A 311 10.64 -32.78 22.31
C ARG A 311 10.26 -32.52 23.77
N GLY A 312 10.49 -33.50 24.63
CA GLY A 312 10.39 -33.32 26.09
C GLY A 312 11.55 -32.48 26.65
N ALA A 313 11.30 -31.82 27.78
CA ALA A 313 12.36 -31.15 28.52
C ALA A 313 13.29 -32.18 29.16
N ASP A 314 14.60 -32.03 28.93
CA ASP A 314 15.60 -32.81 29.65
C ASP A 314 15.64 -32.40 31.14
N PRO A 315 16.10 -33.27 32.05
CA PRO A 315 16.06 -33.00 33.49
C PRO A 315 16.77 -31.71 33.90
N ALA A 316 17.92 -31.40 33.27
CA ALA A 316 18.70 -30.21 33.58
C ALA A 316 18.00 -28.92 33.12
N GLY A 317 17.50 -28.90 31.88
CA GLY A 317 16.73 -27.79 31.34
C GLY A 317 15.47 -27.52 32.15
N ALA A 318 14.73 -28.57 32.51
CA ALA A 318 13.52 -28.41 33.31
C ALA A 318 13.79 -27.88 34.73
N ALA A 319 14.86 -28.34 35.38
CA ALA A 319 15.29 -27.81 36.67
C ALA A 319 15.71 -26.34 36.56
N TYR A 320 16.46 -25.97 35.52
CA TYR A 320 16.91 -24.60 35.28
C TYR A 320 15.73 -23.63 35.11
N TRP A 321 14.82 -23.90 34.17
CA TRP A 321 13.68 -23.02 33.90
C TRP A 321 12.67 -23.03 35.05
N GLY A 322 12.38 -24.21 35.62
CA GLY A 322 11.49 -24.35 36.75
C GLY A 322 11.99 -23.57 37.98
N GLY A 323 13.27 -23.68 38.30
CA GLY A 323 13.89 -22.93 39.40
C GLY A 323 13.81 -21.42 39.21
N ARG A 324 14.07 -20.92 37.99
CA ARG A 324 13.98 -19.48 37.68
C ARG A 324 12.56 -18.93 37.76
N LEU A 325 11.57 -19.71 37.31
CA LEU A 325 10.14 -19.38 37.43
C LEU A 325 9.71 -19.34 38.90
N SER A 326 10.09 -20.35 39.69
CA SER A 326 9.76 -20.40 41.12
C SER A 326 10.42 -19.29 41.92
N ALA A 327 11.63 -18.86 41.52
CA ALA A 327 12.33 -17.72 42.11
C ALA A 327 11.82 -16.36 41.62
N GLY A 328 10.88 -16.30 40.66
CA GLY A 328 10.36 -15.05 40.09
C GLY A 328 11.37 -14.26 39.25
N THR A 329 12.53 -14.84 38.92
CA THR A 329 13.60 -14.18 38.15
C THR A 329 13.32 -14.14 36.64
N ILE A 330 12.31 -14.87 36.18
CA ILE A 330 11.77 -14.83 34.83
C ILE A 330 10.27 -15.14 34.90
N SER A 331 9.49 -14.51 34.04
CA SER A 331 8.07 -14.82 33.91
C SER A 331 7.83 -15.97 32.92
N ARG A 332 6.62 -16.54 32.90
CA ARG A 332 6.24 -17.57 31.92
C ARG A 332 6.34 -17.03 30.49
N GLY A 333 5.87 -15.80 30.31
CA GLY A 333 6.01 -15.04 29.08
C GLY A 333 7.46 -14.86 28.65
N GLY A 334 8.35 -14.57 29.60
CA GLY A 334 9.79 -14.46 29.36
C GLY A 334 10.42 -15.78 28.90
N VAL A 335 10.04 -16.90 29.50
CA VAL A 335 10.50 -18.23 29.06
C VAL A 335 10.04 -18.51 27.63
N MET A 336 8.74 -18.40 27.34
CA MET A 336 8.25 -18.71 25.99
C MET A 336 8.83 -17.76 24.93
N ALA A 337 8.95 -16.45 25.22
CA ALA A 337 9.55 -15.50 24.30
C ALA A 337 11.03 -15.83 24.01
N GLY A 338 11.79 -16.26 25.04
CA GLY A 338 13.17 -16.71 24.84
C GLY A 338 13.28 -17.94 23.94
N PHE A 339 12.34 -18.88 24.06
CA PHE A 339 12.28 -20.07 23.20
C PHE A 339 11.81 -19.75 21.78
N SER A 340 10.77 -18.93 21.60
CA SER A 340 10.27 -18.55 20.28
C SER A 340 11.28 -17.73 19.49
N GLU A 341 12.09 -16.93 20.16
CA GLU A 341 13.13 -16.11 19.54
C GLU A 341 14.51 -16.79 19.54
N SER A 342 14.58 -18.05 20.00
CA SER A 342 15.81 -18.84 19.89
C SER A 342 16.23 -18.97 18.42
N GLY A 343 17.54 -19.04 18.18
CA GLY A 343 18.06 -19.16 16.81
C GLY A 343 17.53 -20.42 16.09
N GLU A 344 17.32 -21.51 16.82
CA GLU A 344 16.75 -22.75 16.28
C GLU A 344 15.31 -22.53 15.82
N TYR A 345 14.42 -22.06 16.71
CA TYR A 345 13.00 -21.91 16.37
C TYR A 345 12.75 -20.81 15.34
N SER A 346 13.38 -19.64 15.52
CA SER A 346 13.18 -18.51 14.62
C SER A 346 13.65 -18.81 13.19
N ARG A 347 14.76 -19.54 13.02
CA ARG A 347 15.21 -20.00 11.70
C ARG A 347 14.36 -21.14 11.16
N GLY A 348 14.00 -22.13 12.00
CA GLY A 348 13.17 -23.27 11.60
C GLY A 348 11.76 -22.87 11.14
N THR A 349 11.23 -21.77 11.69
CA THR A 349 9.91 -21.23 11.34
C THR A 349 9.95 -20.06 10.36
N ALA A 350 11.12 -19.63 9.88
CA ALA A 350 11.26 -18.41 9.08
C ALA A 350 10.35 -18.37 7.85
N THR A 351 10.41 -19.42 7.01
CA THR A 351 9.59 -19.52 5.80
C THR A 351 8.09 -19.61 6.12
N LEU A 352 7.72 -20.37 7.15
CA LEU A 352 6.33 -20.50 7.59
C LEU A 352 5.77 -19.14 8.05
N VAL A 353 6.55 -18.40 8.84
CA VAL A 353 6.17 -17.08 9.34
C VAL A 353 6.05 -16.08 8.19
N ASP A 354 6.95 -16.09 7.21
CA ASP A 354 6.85 -15.23 6.04
C ASP A 354 5.57 -15.49 5.25
N VAL A 355 5.22 -16.77 5.00
CA VAL A 355 3.96 -17.12 4.33
C VAL A 355 2.77 -16.64 5.16
N ILE A 356 2.71 -16.95 6.46
CA ILE A 356 1.60 -16.55 7.33
C ILE A 356 1.41 -15.03 7.35
N VAL A 357 2.50 -14.27 7.55
CA VAL A 357 2.42 -12.82 7.66
C VAL A 357 1.96 -12.19 6.36
N VAL A 358 2.55 -12.57 5.21
CA VAL A 358 2.17 -11.99 3.92
C VAL A 358 0.74 -12.38 3.54
N TYR A 359 0.34 -13.63 3.77
CA TYR A 359 -1.01 -14.09 3.48
C TYR A 359 -2.05 -13.37 4.37
N SER A 360 -1.78 -13.25 5.66
CA SER A 360 -2.68 -12.56 6.60
C SER A 360 -2.77 -11.06 6.32
N ALA A 361 -1.64 -10.44 5.96
CA ALA A 361 -1.59 -9.02 5.60
C ALA A 361 -2.37 -8.74 4.30
N LEU A 362 -2.10 -9.52 3.24
CA LEU A 362 -2.64 -9.27 1.92
C LEU A 362 -4.03 -9.85 1.70
N LEU A 363 -4.42 -10.96 2.33
CA LEU A 363 -5.74 -11.56 2.11
C LEU A 363 -6.68 -11.44 3.32
N ARG A 364 -6.21 -10.80 4.40
CA ARG A 364 -6.97 -10.61 5.65
C ARG A 364 -7.44 -11.91 6.31
N ARG A 365 -6.76 -13.02 6.02
CA ARG A 365 -7.01 -14.34 6.61
C ARG A 365 -5.75 -15.19 6.66
N ALA A 366 -5.77 -16.22 7.50
CA ALA A 366 -4.73 -17.25 7.50
C ALA A 366 -4.74 -18.04 6.17
N PRO A 367 -3.58 -18.56 5.73
CA PRO A 367 -3.53 -19.48 4.59
C PRO A 367 -4.28 -20.77 4.92
N ASP A 368 -5.04 -21.27 3.96
CA ASP A 368 -5.56 -22.65 4.01
C ASP A 368 -4.42 -23.67 3.77
N ALA A 369 -4.70 -24.95 4.04
CA ALA A 369 -3.68 -26.00 3.95
C ALA A 369 -3.05 -26.11 2.56
N SER A 370 -3.83 -25.94 1.48
CA SER A 370 -3.32 -25.99 0.11
C SER A 370 -2.45 -24.79 -0.23
N GLY A 371 -2.89 -23.58 0.11
CA GLY A 371 -2.14 -22.35 -0.12
C GLY A 371 -0.84 -22.34 0.68
N LEU A 372 -0.88 -22.80 1.93
CA LEU A 372 0.31 -22.92 2.78
C LEU A 372 1.31 -23.91 2.17
N ALA A 373 0.86 -25.12 1.81
CA ALA A 373 1.72 -26.15 1.22
C ALA A 373 2.36 -25.68 -0.09
N TYR A 374 1.57 -25.03 -0.97
CA TYR A 374 2.07 -24.48 -2.23
C TYR A 374 3.18 -23.46 -2.01
N TRP A 375 2.93 -22.43 -1.19
CA TRP A 375 3.89 -21.34 -0.99
C TRP A 375 5.12 -21.78 -0.20
N MET A 376 4.96 -22.66 0.79
CA MET A 376 6.11 -23.27 1.47
C MET A 376 6.99 -24.03 0.49
N GLY A 377 6.41 -24.87 -0.38
CA GLY A 377 7.16 -25.62 -1.38
C GLY A 377 7.93 -24.72 -2.35
N GLN A 378 7.32 -23.62 -2.81
CA GLN A 378 7.98 -22.65 -3.69
C GLN A 378 9.19 -21.98 -3.00
N LEU A 379 9.01 -21.46 -1.78
CA LEU A 379 10.08 -20.75 -1.08
C LEU A 379 11.20 -21.69 -0.62
N GLN A 380 10.87 -22.92 -0.21
CA GLN A 380 11.86 -23.95 0.14
C GLN A 380 12.65 -24.44 -1.08
N ALA A 381 12.05 -24.40 -2.28
CA ALA A 381 12.75 -24.65 -3.55
C ALA A 381 13.63 -23.46 -4.01
N GLY A 382 13.73 -22.39 -3.21
CA GLY A 382 14.59 -21.23 -3.50
C GLY A 382 13.90 -20.11 -4.28
N ALA A 383 12.58 -20.16 -4.47
CA ALA A 383 11.88 -19.03 -5.06
C ALA A 383 12.02 -17.78 -4.15
N PRO A 384 12.23 -16.59 -4.72
CA PRO A 384 12.31 -15.37 -3.92
C PRO A 384 10.96 -15.03 -3.30
N LEU A 385 10.96 -14.37 -2.14
CA LEU A 385 9.73 -13.92 -1.47
C LEU A 385 8.84 -13.03 -2.38
N ALA A 386 9.46 -12.28 -3.30
CA ALA A 386 8.73 -11.52 -4.30
C ALA A 386 7.75 -12.39 -5.13
N ARG A 387 8.04 -13.69 -5.31
CA ARG A 387 7.15 -14.62 -6.02
C ARG A 387 5.83 -14.85 -5.28
N LEU A 388 5.87 -14.94 -3.96
CA LEU A 388 4.70 -14.98 -3.08
C LEU A 388 3.91 -13.68 -3.19
N ALA A 389 4.60 -12.54 -3.08
CA ALA A 389 3.98 -11.22 -3.19
C ALA A 389 3.26 -11.02 -4.54
N VAL A 390 3.89 -11.36 -5.66
CA VAL A 390 3.26 -11.32 -7.00
C VAL A 390 1.99 -12.16 -7.02
N GLY A 391 2.06 -13.40 -6.54
CA GLY A 391 0.94 -14.33 -6.60
C GLY A 391 -0.27 -13.87 -5.78
N LEU A 392 -0.03 -13.26 -4.63
CA LEU A 392 -1.10 -12.76 -3.77
C LEU A 392 -1.64 -11.41 -4.25
N LEU A 393 -0.79 -10.43 -4.57
CA LEU A 393 -1.22 -9.11 -5.08
C LEU A 393 -2.03 -9.22 -6.38
N GLY A 394 -1.64 -10.14 -7.27
CA GLY A 394 -2.35 -10.39 -8.53
C GLY A 394 -3.56 -11.31 -8.41
N SER A 395 -3.88 -11.81 -7.21
CA SER A 395 -5.00 -12.73 -7.03
C SER A 395 -6.34 -12.00 -7.10
N SER A 396 -7.36 -12.66 -7.66
CA SER A 396 -8.72 -12.10 -7.66
C SER A 396 -9.25 -11.85 -6.24
N GLU A 397 -8.74 -12.59 -5.26
CA GLU A 397 -9.07 -12.41 -3.85
C GLU A 397 -8.53 -11.10 -3.29
N TYR A 398 -7.26 -10.77 -3.59
CA TYR A 398 -6.68 -9.49 -3.21
C TYR A 398 -7.42 -8.33 -3.87
N LEU A 399 -7.70 -8.45 -5.16
CA LEU A 399 -8.42 -7.41 -5.91
C LEU A 399 -9.82 -7.15 -5.32
N ARG A 400 -10.55 -8.19 -4.88
CA ARG A 400 -11.88 -8.04 -4.25
C ARG A 400 -11.88 -7.35 -2.88
N ARG A 401 -10.72 -7.09 -2.28
CA ARG A 401 -10.65 -6.33 -1.02
C ARG A 401 -10.92 -4.83 -1.20
N PHE A 402 -10.88 -4.35 -2.44
CA PHE A 402 -11.03 -2.95 -2.84
C PHE A 402 -12.03 -2.86 -3.99
#